data_AF-A0A6C0P371-F1
#
_entry.id   AF-A0A6C0P371-F1
#
_cell.length_a   1.000
_cell.length_b   1.000
_cell.length_c   1.000
_cell.angle_alpha   90.00
_cell.angle_beta   90.00
_cell.angle_gamma   90.00
#
_symmetry.space_group_name_H-M   'P 1'
#
loop_
_entity.id
_entity.type
_entity.pdbx_description
1 polymer ?
#
loop_
_entity_poly.entity_id
_entity_poly.type
_entity_poly.pdbx_seq_one_letter_code
_entity_poly.pdbx_strand_id
1 'polypeptide(L)'
;MIEVMTIEDFTTYKSQQGYFIIADSTGRKLHSTRCAAVDSSSFKDKAGDAASHSRRCFYTDDFFEAREYPKVKKCEECRRLL
;
A
#
# COMPACT_ATOMS: atom_id res chain seq x y z
N MET A 1 2.88 11.95 1.98
CA MET A 1 3.10 10.49 2.12
C MET A 1 3.45 10.15 3.56
N ILE A 2 2.78 9.17 4.16
CA ILE A 2 2.88 8.78 5.57
C ILE A 2 3.24 7.29 5.64
N GLU A 3 4.28 6.90 6.38
CA GLU A 3 4.59 5.48 6.58
C GLU A 3 3.58 4.85 7.54
N VAL A 4 3.08 3.67 7.19
CA VAL A 4 2.04 2.93 7.93
C VAL A 4 2.70 1.74 8.59
N MET A 5 2.98 1.88 9.89
CA MET A 5 3.75 0.89 10.65
C MET A 5 2.88 0.00 11.52
N THR A 6 1.71 0.49 11.95
CA THR A 6 0.82 -0.23 12.85
C THR A 6 -0.52 -0.55 12.22
N ILE A 7 -1.24 -1.51 12.81
CA ILE A 7 -2.62 -1.86 12.41
C ILE A 7 -3.57 -0.69 12.68
N GLU A 8 -3.29 0.12 13.70
CA GLU A 8 -4.07 1.31 14.06
C GLU A 8 -3.91 2.39 12.99
N ASP A 9 -2.67 2.67 12.56
CA ASP A 9 -2.39 3.56 11.42
C ASP A 9 -3.10 3.06 10.17
N PHE A 10 -2.98 1.77 9.89
CA PHE A 10 -3.59 1.16 8.73
C PHE A 10 -5.11 1.35 8.72
N THR A 11 -5.77 1.05 9.83
CA THR A 11 -7.23 1.18 9.97
C THR A 11 -7.68 2.62 9.80
N THR A 12 -6.94 3.56 10.38
CA THR A 12 -7.19 5.00 10.28
C THR A 12 -7.17 5.46 8.83
N TYR A 13 -6.09 5.16 8.09
CA TYR A 13 -5.93 5.59 6.71
C TYR A 13 -6.79 4.79 5.72
N LYS A 14 -7.17 3.54 6.04
CA LYS A 14 -8.05 2.73 5.20
C LYS A 14 -9.46 3.30 5.10
N SER A 15 -9.89 4.04 6.11
CA SER A 15 -11.17 4.76 6.14
C SER A 15 -11.18 6.03 5.25
N GLN A 16 -10.00 6.50 4.84
CA GLN A 16 -9.85 7.70 4.05
C GLN A 16 -9.82 7.39 2.54
N GLN A 17 -10.03 8.43 1.72
CA GLN A 17 -9.85 8.33 0.27
C GLN A 17 -8.39 8.59 -0.09
N GLY A 18 -7.74 7.60 -0.69
CA GLY A 18 -6.34 7.70 -1.07
C GLY A 18 -5.78 6.38 -1.58
N TYR A 19 -4.46 6.28 -1.52
CA TYR A 19 -3.71 5.14 -2.02
C TYR A 19 -2.74 4.61 -0.97
N PHE A 20 -2.59 3.30 -0.95
CA PHE A 20 -1.51 2.61 -0.28
C PHE A 20 -0.41 2.24 -1.28
N ILE A 21 0.83 2.55 -0.93
CA ILE A 21 2.02 2.14 -1.67
C ILE A 21 2.71 1.06 -0.85
N ILE A 22 2.85 -0.12 -1.44
CA ILE A 22 3.60 -1.24 -0.85
C ILE A 22 4.93 -1.33 -1.59
N ALA A 23 6.02 -1.14 -0.86
CA ALA A 23 7.38 -1.36 -1.35
C ALA A 23 7.90 -2.68 -0.81
N ASP A 24 8.28 -3.60 -1.69
CA ASP A 24 8.98 -4.84 -1.35
C ASP A 24 10.36 -4.88 -2.02
N SER A 25 11.11 -5.97 -1.81
CA SER A 25 12.44 -6.17 -2.41
C SER A 25 12.42 -6.22 -3.94
N THR A 26 11.24 -6.39 -4.57
CA THR A 26 11.05 -6.47 -6.02
C THR A 26 10.61 -5.14 -6.65
N GLY A 27 10.15 -4.18 -5.83
CA GLY A 27 9.79 -2.82 -6.27
C GLY A 27 8.62 -2.20 -5.52
N ARG A 28 8.05 -1.14 -6.10
CA ARG A 28 6.91 -0.38 -5.52
C ARG A 28 5.61 -0.66 -6.27
N LYS A 29 4.57 -1.05 -5.54
CA LYS A 29 3.21 -1.28 -6.06
C LYS A 29 2.22 -0.31 -5.46
N LEU A 30 1.33 0.23 -6.30
CA LEU A 30 0.22 1.08 -5.90
C LEU A 30 -1.05 0.24 -5.75
N HIS A 31 -1.74 0.44 -4.64
CA HIS A 31 -3.05 -0.09 -4.33
C HIS A 31 -3.95 1.05 -3.90
N SER A 32 -5.19 1.09 -4.36
CA SER A 32 -6.16 2.00 -3.75
C SER A 32 -6.47 1.54 -2.31
N THR A 33 -7.06 2.40 -1.48
CA THR A 33 -7.98 1.89 -0.44
C THR A 33 -9.09 1.06 -1.15
N ARG A 34 -10.08 0.40 -0.58
CA ARG A 34 -10.91 -0.61 -1.34
C ARG A 34 -10.18 -1.81 -2.01
N CYS A 35 -8.86 -1.81 -2.26
CA CYS A 35 -8.16 -2.98 -2.81
C CYS A 35 -8.22 -4.14 -1.82
N ALA A 36 -8.68 -5.31 -2.27
CA ALA A 36 -8.77 -6.51 -1.42
C ALA A 36 -7.40 -7.01 -0.96
N ALA A 37 -6.35 -6.84 -1.77
CA ALA A 37 -4.97 -7.21 -1.40
C ALA A 37 -4.34 -6.31 -0.31
N VAL A 38 -5.07 -5.27 0.11
CA VAL A 38 -4.70 -4.30 1.15
C VAL A 38 -5.86 -4.21 2.13
N ASP A 39 -6.07 -5.30 2.87
CA ASP A 39 -6.99 -5.39 4.00
C ASP A 39 -6.23 -5.60 5.32
N SER A 40 -6.93 -5.47 6.45
CA SER A 40 -6.31 -5.56 7.77
C SER A 40 -5.75 -6.96 8.05
N SER A 41 -6.31 -8.01 7.45
CA SER A 41 -5.82 -9.39 7.56
C SER A 41 -4.49 -9.53 6.83
N SER A 42 -4.42 -9.10 5.57
CA SER A 42 -3.21 -9.05 4.75
C SER A 42 -2.14 -8.16 5.36
N PHE A 43 -2.53 -7.04 5.97
CA PHE A 43 -1.61 -6.15 6.69
C PHE A 43 -1.08 -6.83 7.95
N LYS A 44 -1.93 -7.49 8.75
CA LYS A 44 -1.52 -8.27 9.93
C LYS A 44 -0.55 -9.38 9.55
N ASP A 45 -0.87 -10.15 8.51
CA ASP A 45 -0.01 -11.22 8.03
C ASP A 45 1.33 -10.66 7.57
N LYS A 46 1.34 -9.55 6.81
CA LYS A 46 2.57 -8.90 6.32
C LYS A 46 3.36 -8.15 7.40
N ALA A 47 2.69 -7.65 8.46
CA ALA A 47 3.32 -6.99 9.60
C ALA A 47 3.92 -8.03 10.56
N GLY A 48 3.26 -9.18 10.74
CA GLY A 48 3.84 -10.34 11.42
C GLY A 48 5.03 -10.93 10.65
N ASP A 49 4.92 -10.95 9.31
CA ASP A 49 5.99 -11.36 8.39
C ASP A 49 7.04 -10.25 8.13
N ALA A 50 6.85 -9.06 8.71
CA ALA A 50 7.76 -7.91 8.54
C ALA A 50 9.11 -8.11 9.23
N ALA A 51 9.22 -9.07 10.15
CA ALA A 51 10.50 -9.53 10.67
C ALA A 51 11.34 -10.26 9.60
N SER A 52 10.72 -10.77 8.53
CA SER A 52 11.36 -11.67 7.56
C SER A 52 11.60 -11.05 6.17
N HIS A 53 10.80 -10.07 5.72
CA HIS A 53 10.77 -9.72 4.28
C HIS A 53 10.82 -8.23 3.88
N SER A 54 11.17 -7.30 4.77
CA SER A 54 11.50 -5.89 4.42
C SER A 54 10.44 -5.17 3.56
N ARG A 55 9.15 -5.44 3.78
CA ARG A 55 8.05 -4.74 3.09
C ARG A 55 7.65 -3.49 3.87
N ARG A 56 7.59 -2.35 3.21
CA ARG A 56 7.14 -1.07 3.79
C ARG A 56 5.83 -0.63 3.16
N CYS A 57 4.91 -0.17 3.99
CA CYS A 57 3.60 0.33 3.57
C CYS A 57 3.55 1.84 3.80
N PHE A 58 2.99 2.58 2.84
CA PHE A 58 2.82 4.02 2.93
C PHE A 58 1.41 4.40 2.50
N TYR A 59 0.83 5.41 3.12
CA TYR A 59 -0.44 6.03 2.75
C TYR A 59 -0.22 7.44 2.19
N THR A 60 -1.12 7.84 1.30
CA THR A 60 -1.06 9.13 0.61
C THR A 60 -2.39 9.39 -0.09
N ASP A 61 -2.89 10.60 0.07
CA ASP A 61 -4.13 11.14 -0.49
C ASP A 61 -3.89 12.01 -1.73
N ASP A 62 -2.65 12.44 -1.97
CA ASP A 62 -2.25 13.16 -3.18
C ASP A 62 -2.45 12.37 -4.48
N PHE A 63 -2.78 13.09 -5.56
CA PHE A 63 -2.97 12.54 -6.90
C PHE A 63 -1.63 12.13 -7.53
N PHE A 64 -1.49 10.85 -7.88
CA PHE A 64 -0.28 10.30 -8.52
C PHE A 64 -0.26 10.56 -10.03
N GLU A 65 0.37 11.64 -10.47
CA GLU A 65 0.99 11.60 -11.80
C GLU A 65 2.31 10.83 -11.69
N ALA A 66 2.54 9.86 -12.58
CA ALA A 66 3.69 8.96 -12.60
C ALA A 66 5.08 9.65 -12.78
N ARG A 67 5.15 10.98 -12.61
CA ARG A 67 6.32 11.83 -12.83
C ARG A 67 7.19 12.02 -11.59
N GLU A 68 6.63 11.94 -10.38
CA GLU A 68 7.40 12.24 -9.15
C GLU A 68 8.13 11.03 -8.54
N TYR A 69 7.80 9.80 -8.95
CA TYR A 69 8.52 8.60 -8.51
C TYR A 69 8.89 7.69 -9.69
N PRO A 70 10.15 7.23 -9.79
CA PRO A 70 10.53 6.29 -10.82
C PRO A 70 9.87 4.93 -10.54
N LYS A 71 8.86 4.59 -11.36
CA LYS A 71 8.33 3.22 -11.57
C LYS A 71 7.40 2.65 -10.50
N VAL A 72 6.46 3.42 -9.94
CA VAL A 72 5.33 2.82 -9.22
C VAL A 72 4.36 2.19 -10.23
N LYS A 73 4.07 0.89 -10.07
CA LYS A 73 3.12 0.17 -10.93
C LYS A 73 1.83 -0.13 -10.16
N LYS A 74 0.66 0.05 -10.78
CA LYS A 74 -0.60 -0.50 -10.24
C LYS A 74 -0.45 -2.02 -10.09
N CYS A 75 -0.91 -2.59 -8.97
CA CYS A 75 -0.92 -4.05 -8.79
C CYS A 75 -1.92 -4.71 -9.76
N GLU A 76 -1.80 -6.02 -9.97
CA GLU A 76 -2.65 -6.77 -10.91
C GLU A 76 -4.14 -6.65 -10.58
N GLU A 77 -4.50 -6.78 -9.30
CA GLU A 77 -5.89 -6.64 -8.84
C GLU A 77 -6.46 -5.24 -9.02
N CYS A 78 -5.67 -4.19 -8.77
CA CYS A 78 -6.11 -2.83 -9.05
C CYS A 78 -6.14 -2.51 -10.55
N ARG A 79 -5.44 -3.27 -11.40
CA ARG A 79 -5.52 -3.13 -12.87
C ARG A 79 -6.77 -3.79 -13.44
N ARG A 80 -7.24 -4.90 -12.85
CA ARG A 80 -8.45 -5.63 -13.31
C ARG A 80 -9.77 -4.92 -13.00
N LEU A 81 -9.77 -4.00 -12.03
CA LEU A 81 -10.94 -3.22 -11.62
C LEU A 81 -11.10 -1.89 -12.36
N LEU A 82 -10.30 -1.66 -13.41
CA LEU A 82 -10.35 -0.53 -14.34
C LEU A 82 -10.73 -1.04 -15.72
#